data_AF-A0A970ANI6-F1
#
_entry.id   AF-A0A970ANI6-F1
#
_cell.length_a   1.000
_cell.length_b   1.000
_cell.length_c   1.000
_cell.angle_alpha   90.00
_cell.angle_beta   90.00
_cell.angle_gamma   90.00
#
_symmetry.space_group_name_H-M   'P 1'
#
loop_
_entity.id
_entity.type
_entity.pdbx_description
1 polymer ?
#
loop_
_entity_poly.entity_id
_entity_poly.type
_entity_poly.pdbx_seq_one_letter_code
_entity_poly.pdbx_strand_id
1 'polypeptide(L)' 'MSYEYPSGFNAVDMEADFSGFSVTPTIFLSLIRIDNNKDRNLRIQASVKTVTNAKLVVNVKGWADTILYAVTVNWLAFGY' A
#
# COMPACT_ATOMS: atom_id res chain seq x y z
N MET A 1 12.91 28.69 12.53
CA MET A 1 11.83 27.96 13.23
C MET A 1 11.40 26.85 12.29
N SER A 2 11.83 25.60 12.52
CA SER A 2 11.43 24.47 11.67
C SER A 2 10.01 24.05 12.06
N TYR A 3 9.09 24.16 11.11
CA TYR A 3 7.77 23.55 11.26
C TYR A 3 7.95 22.04 11.03
N GLU A 4 7.77 21.24 12.08
CA GLU A 4 7.63 19.80 11.90
C GLU A 4 6.28 19.56 11.22
N TYR A 5 6.34 19.16 9.95
CA TYR A 5 5.16 18.56 9.32
C TYR A 5 4.81 17.31 10.15
N PRO A 6 3.53 17.12 10.54
CA PRO A 6 3.12 15.91 11.23
C PRO A 6 3.62 14.70 10.43
N SER A 7 4.18 13.72 11.13
CA SER A 7 4.72 12.51 10.50
C SER A 7 3.67 11.96 9.54
N GLY A 8 4.05 11.86 8.26
CA GLY A 8 3.17 11.32 7.23
C GLY A 8 2.76 9.88 7.56
N PHE A 9 2.01 9.26 6.65
CA PHE A 9 1.54 7.90 6.85
C PHE A 9 2.71 6.92 7.14
N ASN A 10 2.78 6.39 8.36
CA ASN A 10 3.83 5.41 8.72
C ASN A 10 3.51 4.01 8.18
N ALA A 11 2.26 3.55 8.32
CA ALA A 11 1.78 2.32 7.68
C ALA A 11 0.23 2.26 7.67
N VAL A 12 -0.38 1.87 6.55
CA VAL A 12 -1.82 1.53 6.42
C VAL A 12 -1.98 0.09 5.95
N ASP A 13 -2.99 -0.60 6.49
CA ASP A 13 -3.50 -1.82 5.89
C ASP A 13 -4.78 -1.50 5.10
N MET A 14 -4.83 -1.95 3.86
CA MET A 14 -5.99 -1.87 2.97
C MET A 14 -6.52 -3.28 2.73
N GLU A 15 -7.83 -3.43 2.76
CA GLU A 15 -8.48 -4.73 2.63
C GLU A 15 -9.37 -4.78 1.40
N ALA A 16 -9.47 -5.97 0.80
CA ALA A 16 -10.37 -6.25 -0.30
C ALA A 16 -10.95 -7.65 -0.15
N ASP A 17 -12.26 -7.77 -0.29
CA ASP A 17 -12.94 -9.06 -0.30
C ASP A 17 -13.03 -9.58 -1.74
N PHE A 18 -12.86 -10.89 -1.89
CA PHE A 18 -13.01 -11.59 -3.15
C PHE A 18 -14.27 -12.44 -3.17
N SER A 19 -14.84 -12.60 -4.36
CA SER A 19 -15.84 -13.61 -4.63
C SER A 19 -15.43 -14.40 -5.87
N GLY A 20 -15.59 -15.73 -5.83
CA GLY A 20 -15.39 -16.59 -7.00
C GLY A 20 -14.05 -17.32 -7.12
N PHE A 21 -13.12 -17.19 -6.16
CA PHE A 21 -11.90 -18.01 -6.16
C PHE A 21 -12.09 -19.30 -5.35
N SER A 22 -11.83 -20.45 -5.97
CA SER A 22 -11.77 -21.76 -5.30
C SER A 22 -10.45 -21.99 -4.54
N VAL A 23 -9.37 -21.33 -4.98
CA VAL A 23 -8.03 -21.42 -4.39
C VAL A 23 -7.47 -20.01 -4.14
N THR A 24 -6.38 -19.90 -3.37
CA THR A 24 -5.73 -18.60 -3.13
C THR A 24 -5.19 -18.03 -4.46
N PRO A 25 -5.64 -16.85 -4.92
CA PRO A 25 -5.18 -16.27 -6.17
C PRO A 25 -3.75 -15.74 -6.07
N THR A 26 -3.08 -15.62 -7.21
CA THR A 26 -1.84 -14.86 -7.33
C THR A 26 -2.18 -13.38 -7.44
N ILE A 27 -1.40 -12.52 -6.76
CA ILE A 27 -1.64 -11.08 -6.71
C ILE A 27 -0.50 -10.34 -7.41
N PHE A 28 -0.84 -9.57 -8.45
CA PHE A 28 0.01 -8.51 -8.95
C PHE A 28 -0.39 -7.19 -8.25
N LEU A 29 0.56 -6.55 -7.57
CA LEU A 29 0.34 -5.33 -6.80
C LEU A 29 1.12 -4.17 -7.44
N SER A 30 0.47 -3.01 -7.57
CA SER A 30 1.05 -1.82 -8.19
C SER A 30 0.77 -0.55 -7.40
N LEU A 31 1.71 0.39 -7.45
CA LEU A 31 1.55 1.77 -7.00
C LEU A 31 1.12 2.62 -8.20
N ILE A 32 -0.05 3.24 -8.13
CA ILE A 32 -0.62 4.02 -9.25
C ILE A 32 -0.69 5.54 -8.98
N ARG A 33 -0.47 5.97 -7.73
CA ARG A 33 -0.32 7.38 -7.36
C ARG A 33 0.62 7.50 -6.16
N ILE A 34 1.49 8.50 -6.20
CA ILE A 34 2.38 8.88 -5.11
C ILE A 34 2.36 10.40 -4.97
N ASP A 35 2.06 10.90 -3.79
CA ASP A 35 2.08 12.32 -3.43
C ASP A 35 2.97 12.47 -2.18
N ASN A 36 4.23 12.82 -2.43
CA ASN A 36 5.29 12.88 -1.42
C ASN A 36 5.79 14.31 -1.28
N ASN A 37 6.15 14.70 -0.06
CA ASN A 37 6.78 15.98 0.20
C ASN A 37 8.07 16.14 -0.63
N LYS A 38 8.13 17.22 -1.41
CA LYS A 38 9.25 17.51 -2.32
C LYS A 38 10.62 17.64 -1.63
N ASP A 39 10.64 17.95 -0.34
CA ASP A 39 11.85 18.18 0.47
C ASP A 39 12.22 16.95 1.31
N ARG A 40 11.63 15.77 1.03
CA ARG A 40 11.96 14.48 1.66
C ARG A 40 12.15 13.39 0.62
N ASN A 41 13.08 12.49 0.88
CA ASN A 41 13.31 11.34 0.02
C ASN A 41 12.06 10.44 -0.05
N LEU A 42 11.68 10.05 -1.27
CA LEU A 42 10.61 9.09 -1.46
C LEU A 42 11.08 7.70 -1.02
N ARG A 43 10.48 7.18 0.04
CA ARG A 43 10.69 5.81 0.52
C ARG A 43 9.34 5.19 0.85
N ILE A 44 8.89 4.29 -0.03
CA ILE A 44 7.58 3.65 0.09
C ILE A 44 7.67 2.18 -0.30
N GLN A 45 6.90 1.36 0.40
CA GLN A 45 6.72 -0.05 0.07
C GLN A 45 5.23 -0.37 0.14
N ALA A 46 4.71 -0.97 -0.93
CA ALA A 46 3.44 -1.68 -0.91
C ALA A 46 3.72 -3.19 -0.98
N SER A 47 3.10 -3.97 -0.11
CA SER A 47 3.30 -5.42 -0.05
C SER A 47 2.01 -6.13 0.32
N VAL A 48 1.81 -7.33 -0.22
CA VAL A 48 0.75 -8.24 0.25
C VAL A 48 1.10 -8.68 1.68
N LYS A 49 0.27 -8.32 2.65
CA LYS A 49 0.38 -8.75 4.04
C LYS A 49 -0.21 -10.15 4.20
N THR A 50 -1.40 -10.37 3.65
CA THR A 50 -2.12 -11.65 3.67
C THR A 50 -2.95 -11.79 2.40
N VAL A 51 -3.05 -12.99 1.85
CA VAL A 51 -4.01 -13.33 0.78
C VAL A 51 -4.61 -14.71 1.04
N THR A 52 -5.93 -14.80 0.88
CA THR A 52 -6.71 -16.05 0.85
C THR A 52 -7.60 -16.04 -0.40
N ASN A 53 -8.36 -17.12 -0.62
CA ASN A 53 -9.37 -17.15 -1.67
C ASN A 53 -10.54 -16.17 -1.45
N ALA A 54 -10.70 -15.62 -0.24
CA ALA A 54 -11.79 -14.72 0.12
C ALA A 54 -11.35 -13.28 0.40
N LYS A 55 -10.06 -13.04 0.66
CA LYS A 55 -9.60 -11.72 1.13
C LYS A 55 -8.15 -11.44 0.76
N LEU A 56 -7.87 -10.17 0.49
CA LEU A 56 -6.54 -9.59 0.37
C LEU A 56 -6.35 -8.50 1.43
N VAL A 57 -5.19 -8.49 2.08
CA VAL A 57 -4.70 -7.39 2.91
C VAL A 57 -3.38 -6.88 2.33
N VAL A 58 -3.35 -5.61 1.96
CA VAL A 58 -2.15 -4.91 1.46
C VAL A 58 -1.65 -3.96 2.54
N ASN A 59 -0.37 -4.07 2.90
CA ASN A 59 0.29 -3.07 3.73
C ASN A 59 1.01 -2.05 2.84
N VAL A 60 0.81 -0.77 3.10
CA VAL A 60 1.56 0.33 2.49
C VAL A 60 2.23 1.13 3.58
N LYS A 61 3.56 1.29 3.49
CA LYS A 61 4.35 1.99 4.51
C LYS A 61 5.41 2.89 3.91
N GLY A 62 5.65 4.01 4.58
CA GLY A 62 6.85 4.82 4.43
C GLY A 62 7.84 4.54 5.56
N TRP A 63 9.07 5.03 5.46
CA TRP A 63 10.03 4.95 6.56
C TRP A 63 10.99 6.14 6.62
N ALA A 64 11.75 6.22 7.71
CA ALA A 64 12.62 7.33 8.05
C ALA A 64 11.84 8.66 8.10
N ASP A 65 12.34 9.69 7.42
CA ASP A 65 11.78 11.05 7.41
C ASP A 65 10.77 11.28 6.27
N THR A 66 10.21 10.22 5.68
CA THR A 66 9.25 10.32 4.58
C THR A 66 7.96 11.01 5.04
N ILE A 67 7.50 12.00 4.28
CA ILE A 67 6.19 12.64 4.47
C ILE A 67 5.36 12.35 3.21
N LEU A 68 4.49 11.34 3.32
CA LEU A 68 3.59 10.90 2.26
C LEU A 68 2.19 11.48 2.51
N TYR A 69 1.72 12.34 1.61
CA TYR A 69 0.39 12.95 1.68
C TYR A 69 -0.69 12.03 1.13
N ALA A 70 -0.38 11.30 0.06
CA ALA A 70 -1.27 10.30 -0.51
C ALA A 70 -0.51 9.21 -1.26
N VAL A 71 -1.10 8.02 -1.29
CA VAL A 71 -0.70 6.91 -2.13
C VAL A 71 -1.94 6.17 -2.58
N THR A 72 -1.92 5.66 -3.81
CA THR A 72 -2.94 4.73 -4.29
C THR A 72 -2.26 3.47 -4.78
N VAL A 73 -2.76 2.32 -4.31
CA VAL A 73 -2.39 1.01 -4.80
C VAL A 73 -3.53 0.43 -5.63
N ASN A 74 -3.18 -0.43 -6.58
CA ASN A 74 -4.12 -1.26 -7.30
C ASN A 74 -3.61 -2.69 -7.33
N TRP A 75 -4.52 -3.66 -7.46
CA TRP A 75 -4.16 -5.07 -7.56
C TRP A 75 -4.91 -5.77 -8.69
N LEU A 76 -4.28 -6.78 -9.26
CA LEU A 76 -4.89 -7.78 -10.12
C LEU A 76 -4.76 -9.13 -9.43
N ALA A 77 -5.90 -9.75 -9.11
CA ALA A 77 -5.99 -11.11 -8.60
C ALA A 77 -6.32 -12.06 -9.75
N PHE A 78 -5.56 -13.14 -9.91
CA PHE A 78 -5.76 -14.11 -10.98
C PHE A 78 -5.37 -15.53 -10.56
N GLY A 79 -6.00 -16.51 -11.21
CA GLY A 79 -5.94 -17.93 -10.86
C GLY A 79 -7.34 -18.53 -10.75
N TYR A 80 -7.44 -19.86 -10.74
CA TYR A 80 -8.68 -20.62 -10.65
C TYR A 80 -8.56 -21.73 -9.61
#